data_AF-A0A821DLQ3-F1
#
_entry.id   AF-A0A821DLQ3-F1
#
_cell.length_a   1.000
_cell.length_b   1.000
_cell.length_c   1.000
_cell.angle_alpha   90.00
_cell.angle_beta   90.00
_cell.angle_gamma   90.00
#
_symmetry.space_group_name_H-M   'P 1'
#
loop_
_entity.id
_entity.type
_entity.pdbx_description
1 polymer ?
#
loop_
_entity_poly.entity_id
_entity_poly.type
_entity_poly.pdbx_seq_one_letter_code
_entity_poly.pdbx_strand_id
1 'polypeptide(L)'
;MPSLIKRWCQSIDRSTIRSIDSALDQLCLPHNVNVPFLDSILNASQWKAKNSRLFVLNVGVPIVTLHLPQLLASHFLLYSMAVKMLHAPESIEEINLAEDLMNYYCKTASLIHDRSIEIYSLHAHIHLAQQVRKHGGLAHTSAFGFESCIRFISKKAHGSKHLVNPPTVTTINEIKWLDNRLDPYRTMLDQQIVLNAANLNSCNFYLRLKSLFVIYHTTIYSQPFKCKSYIISYIDSISKSVHYGNIILFMKEGSRLFAFVQKYTLNSTLITDYLDIPSSLHSQANKLFPILRLTSTFVLTPVDSIRHKCVNIPFKDYCCLSEMCTENTYAKHYLNRRANTENMIYCLILFPSDNSIAVVKAKQCCPAEHDGFVFFQSGKKKFTGVILEE
;
A
#
# COMPACT_ATOMS: atom_id res chain seq x y z
N MET A 1 -6.86 17.31 6.53
CA MET A 1 -5.71 16.78 7.31
C MET A 1 -4.88 17.87 7.97
N PRO A 2 -4.29 18.86 7.27
CA PRO A 2 -3.45 19.86 7.94
C PRO A 2 -4.14 20.64 9.07
N SER A 3 -5.39 21.05 8.86
CA SER A 3 -6.19 21.73 9.89
C SER A 3 -6.39 20.89 11.15
N LEU A 4 -6.62 19.58 10.97
CA LEU A 4 -6.80 18.62 12.05
C LEU A 4 -5.51 18.45 12.87
N ILE A 5 -4.38 18.25 12.18
CA ILE A 5 -3.07 18.10 12.82
C ILE A 5 -2.67 19.36 13.59
N LYS A 6 -2.94 20.55 13.02
CA LYS A 6 -2.74 21.83 13.70
C LYS A 6 -3.49 21.89 15.03
N ARG A 7 -4.72 21.37 15.10
CA ARG A 7 -5.50 21.31 16.35
C ARG A 7 -4.91 20.34 17.36
N TRP A 8 -4.50 19.15 16.94
CA TRP A 8 -3.82 18.21 17.84
C TRP A 8 -2.56 18.81 18.45
N CYS A 9 -1.77 19.53 17.65
CA CYS A 9 -0.55 20.17 18.13
C CYS A 9 -0.81 21.31 19.12
N GLN A 10 -2.03 21.88 19.16
CA GLN A 10 -2.43 22.86 20.18
C GLN A 10 -2.84 22.22 21.50
N SER A 11 -3.23 20.93 21.49
CA SER A 11 -3.70 20.20 22.67
C SER A 11 -2.61 19.35 23.34
N ILE A 12 -1.38 19.34 22.81
CA ILE A 12 -0.26 18.55 23.33
C ILE A 12 0.96 19.43 23.58
N ASP A 13 1.85 18.97 24.47
CA ASP A 13 3.05 19.70 24.83
C ASP A 13 4.19 19.52 23.81
N ARG A 14 5.24 20.35 23.91
CA ARG A 14 6.38 20.33 22.99
C ARG A 14 7.18 19.03 23.03
N SER A 15 7.22 18.33 24.16
CA SER A 15 7.93 17.04 24.24
C SER A 15 7.19 15.97 23.45
N THR A 16 5.86 15.93 23.54
CA THR A 16 5.02 15.04 22.73
C THR A 16 5.18 15.31 21.23
N ILE A 17 5.22 16.58 20.82
CA ILE A 17 5.49 16.97 19.42
C ILE A 17 6.84 16.42 18.94
N ARG A 18 7.90 16.56 19.74
CA ARG A 18 9.23 16.03 19.40
C ARG A 18 9.24 14.51 19.29
N SER A 19 8.49 13.81 20.15
CA SER A 19 8.35 12.36 20.07
C SER A 19 7.65 11.92 18.79
N ILE A 20 6.60 12.64 18.36
CA ILE A 20 5.95 12.40 17.08
C ILE A 20 6.92 12.65 15.91
N ASP A 21 7.66 13.76 15.93
CA ASP A 21 8.63 14.10 14.90
C ASP A 21 9.73 13.05 14.79
N SER A 22 10.26 12.59 15.94
CA SER A 22 11.23 11.50 16.00
C SER A 22 10.67 10.19 15.42
N ALA A 23 9.41 9.86 15.74
CA ALA A 23 8.75 8.68 15.19
C ALA A 23 8.57 8.77 13.66
N LEU A 24 8.24 9.96 13.14
CA LEU A 24 8.09 10.22 11.70
C LEU A 24 9.44 10.18 10.94
N ASP A 25 10.50 10.73 11.53
CA ASP A 25 11.85 10.77 10.94
C ASP A 25 12.48 9.37 10.84
N GLN A 26 12.21 8.51 11.83
CA GLN A 26 12.73 7.13 11.87
C GLN A 26 12.03 6.17 10.89
N LEU A 27 10.95 6.60 10.22
CA LEU A 27 10.21 5.75 9.30
C LEU A 27 11.07 5.34 8.09
N CYS A 28 11.23 4.03 7.93
CA CYS A 28 11.85 3.44 6.75
C CYS A 28 10.75 2.82 5.86
N LEU A 29 10.36 3.53 4.83
CA LEU A 29 9.23 3.17 3.95
C LEU A 29 9.68 2.32 2.77
N PRO A 30 8.80 1.50 2.16
CA PRO A 30 9.11 0.83 0.90
C PRO A 30 9.45 1.81 -0.23
N HIS A 31 10.29 1.40 -1.19
CA HIS A 31 10.80 2.30 -2.24
C HIS A 31 9.70 3.01 -3.04
N ASN A 32 8.62 2.30 -3.35
CA ASN A 32 7.49 2.79 -4.15
C ASN A 32 6.66 3.87 -3.44
N VAL A 33 6.82 4.02 -2.14
CA VAL A 33 6.07 5.00 -1.32
C VAL A 33 7.00 5.81 -0.43
N ASN A 34 8.29 5.87 -0.77
CA ASN A 34 9.26 6.58 0.05
C ASN A 34 8.98 8.08 0.01
N VAL A 35 8.35 8.55 1.08
CA VAL A 35 7.94 9.92 1.30
C VAL A 35 8.46 10.33 2.66
N PRO A 36 9.59 11.05 2.73
CA PRO A 36 10.10 11.52 4.00
C PRO A 36 9.18 12.60 4.58
N PHE A 37 9.06 12.60 5.90
CA PHE A 37 8.48 13.68 6.69
C PHE A 37 9.64 14.57 7.15
N LEU A 38 10.02 15.55 6.31
CA LEU A 38 11.26 16.33 6.50
C LEU A 38 11.12 17.44 7.55
N ASP A 39 9.89 17.89 7.80
CA ASP A 39 9.58 18.97 8.71
C ASP A 39 8.78 18.45 9.90
N SER A 40 8.85 19.20 11.01
CA SER A 40 8.00 18.96 12.17
C SER A 40 6.53 18.84 11.80
N ILE A 41 5.79 18.01 12.52
CA ILE A 41 4.34 17.83 12.38
C ILE A 41 3.57 19.15 12.51
N LEU A 42 4.14 20.16 13.18
CA LEU A 42 3.63 21.53 13.22
C LEU A 42 3.45 22.15 11.82
N ASN A 43 4.31 21.76 10.88
CA ASN A 43 4.30 22.23 9.50
C ASN A 43 3.50 21.31 8.56
N ALA A 44 2.52 20.57 9.09
CA ALA A 44 1.67 19.69 8.28
C ALA A 44 0.92 20.39 7.15
N SER A 45 0.81 21.72 7.14
CA SER A 45 0.30 22.50 6.00
C SER A 45 1.19 22.44 4.76
N GLN A 46 2.48 22.13 4.93
CA GLN A 46 3.46 21.98 3.84
C GLN A 46 3.50 20.54 3.29
N TRP A 47 2.74 19.62 3.89
CA TRP A 47 2.68 18.25 3.44
C TRP A 47 2.07 18.15 2.04
N LYS A 48 2.75 17.45 1.14
CA LYS A 48 2.18 17.07 -0.15
C LYS A 48 1.08 16.02 0.05
N ALA A 49 0.18 15.88 -0.92
CA ALA A 49 -0.92 14.91 -0.86
C ALA A 49 -0.45 13.48 -0.51
N LYS A 50 0.70 13.06 -1.05
CA LYS A 50 1.34 11.76 -0.74
C LYS A 50 1.73 11.58 0.75
N ASN A 51 2.16 12.65 1.44
CA ASN A 51 2.47 12.61 2.87
C ASN A 51 1.17 12.43 3.67
N SER A 52 0.14 13.23 3.37
CA SER A 52 -1.16 13.10 4.02
C SER A 52 -1.82 11.74 3.76
N ARG A 53 -1.72 11.19 2.55
CA ARG A 53 -2.20 9.84 2.21
C ARG A 53 -1.51 8.78 3.04
N LEU A 54 -0.17 8.81 3.10
CA LEU A 54 0.60 7.85 3.88
C LEU A 54 0.26 7.93 5.37
N PHE A 55 0.14 9.15 5.89
CA PHE A 55 -0.26 9.41 7.27
C PHE A 55 -1.65 8.84 7.56
N VAL A 56 -2.66 9.15 6.75
CA VAL A 56 -4.04 8.67 6.98
C VAL A 56 -4.15 7.16 6.87
N LEU A 57 -3.50 6.53 5.89
CA LEU A 57 -3.72 5.11 5.59
C LEU A 57 -2.83 4.16 6.42
N ASN A 58 -1.64 4.59 6.82
CA ASN A 58 -0.63 3.65 7.33
C ASN A 58 0.06 4.10 8.62
N VAL A 59 0.42 5.37 8.71
CA VAL A 59 1.38 5.83 9.72
C VAL A 59 0.71 6.51 10.91
N GLY A 60 -0.38 7.25 10.65
CA GLY A 60 -0.97 8.16 11.62
C GLY A 60 -1.54 7.47 12.83
N VAL A 61 -2.33 6.39 12.65
CA VAL A 61 -3.01 5.69 13.75
C VAL A 61 -2.04 5.24 14.85
N PRO A 62 -1.02 4.41 14.58
CA PRO A 62 -0.10 3.97 15.62
C PRO A 62 0.65 5.13 16.30
N ILE A 63 0.96 6.20 15.55
CA ILE A 63 1.61 7.38 16.13
C ILE A 63 0.64 8.12 17.06
N VAL A 64 -0.58 8.47 16.61
CA VAL A 64 -1.49 9.26 17.42
C VAL A 64 -1.99 8.50 18.65
N THR A 65 -2.15 7.18 18.55
CA THR A 65 -2.55 6.34 19.69
C THR A 65 -1.57 6.42 20.85
N LEU A 66 -0.29 6.65 20.59
CA LEU A 66 0.75 6.76 21.64
C LEU A 66 0.93 8.17 22.18
N HIS A 67 0.46 9.21 21.47
CA HIS A 67 0.85 10.59 21.74
C HIS A 67 -0.33 11.55 21.95
N LEU A 68 -1.51 11.23 21.45
CA LEU A 68 -2.68 12.09 21.61
C LEU A 68 -3.60 11.58 22.73
N PRO A 69 -4.42 12.47 23.32
CA PRO A 69 -5.53 12.06 24.18
C PRO A 69 -6.40 10.98 23.53
N GLN A 70 -6.84 10.00 24.33
CA GLN A 70 -7.56 8.82 23.87
C GLN A 70 -8.77 9.16 22.97
N LEU A 71 -9.53 10.20 23.32
CA LEU A 71 -10.67 10.65 22.51
C LEU A 71 -10.26 11.07 21.09
N LEU A 72 -9.18 11.85 20.95
CA LEU A 72 -8.71 12.34 19.65
C LEU A 72 -8.13 11.19 18.81
N ALA A 73 -7.37 10.30 19.45
CA ALA A 73 -6.82 9.11 18.79
C ALA A 73 -7.92 8.15 18.33
N SER A 74 -8.94 7.93 19.15
CA SER A 74 -10.08 7.05 18.83
C SER A 74 -10.88 7.62 17.67
N HIS A 75 -11.17 8.93 17.69
CA HIS A 75 -11.88 9.58 16.58
C HIS A 75 -11.08 9.55 15.27
N PHE A 76 -9.76 9.74 15.33
CA PHE A 76 -8.91 9.62 14.15
C PHE A 76 -8.82 8.18 13.63
N LEU A 77 -8.80 7.18 14.52
CA LEU A 77 -8.86 5.77 14.10
C LEU A 77 -10.10 5.52 13.25
N LEU A 78 -11.29 5.98 13.67
CA LEU A 78 -12.53 5.76 12.91
C LEU A 78 -12.44 6.34 11.49
N TYR A 79 -11.90 7.55 11.35
CA TYR A 79 -11.65 8.17 10.06
C TYR A 79 -10.65 7.38 9.22
N SER A 80 -9.50 7.03 9.80
CA SER A 80 -8.46 6.26 9.13
C SER A 80 -8.98 4.89 8.65
N MET A 81 -9.74 4.18 9.50
CA MET A 81 -10.39 2.91 9.16
C MET A 81 -11.35 3.08 7.99
N ALA A 82 -12.24 4.08 8.05
CA ALA A 82 -13.19 4.34 6.97
C ALA A 82 -12.48 4.62 5.64
N VAL A 83 -11.49 5.51 5.63
CA VAL A 83 -10.72 5.82 4.42
C VAL A 83 -9.96 4.59 3.90
N LYS A 84 -9.37 3.78 4.80
CA LYS A 84 -8.59 2.60 4.42
C LYS A 84 -9.46 1.49 3.81
N MET A 85 -10.64 1.25 4.37
CA MET A 85 -11.61 0.30 3.80
C MET A 85 -12.14 0.79 2.45
N LEU A 86 -12.44 2.08 2.30
CA LEU A 86 -12.84 2.65 1.00
C LEU A 86 -11.70 2.67 -0.02
N HIS A 87 -10.45 2.72 0.45
CA HIS A 87 -9.26 2.73 -0.42
C HIS A 87 -9.13 1.42 -1.20
N ALA A 88 -9.28 0.28 -0.51
CA ALA A 88 -9.13 -1.04 -1.10
C ALA A 88 -10.14 -2.02 -0.46
N PRO A 89 -11.44 -1.89 -0.79
CA PRO A 89 -12.50 -2.66 -0.15
C PRO A 89 -12.45 -4.14 -0.56
N GLU A 90 -12.54 -5.04 0.43
CA GLU A 90 -12.59 -6.49 0.18
C GLU A 90 -14.02 -6.98 -0.07
N SER A 91 -15.01 -6.33 0.57
CA SER A 91 -16.43 -6.69 0.50
C SER A 91 -17.38 -5.48 0.53
N ILE A 92 -18.66 -5.71 0.26
CA ILE A 92 -19.69 -4.65 0.33
C ILE A 92 -19.98 -4.25 1.79
N GLU A 93 -19.85 -5.20 2.71
CA GLU A 93 -19.99 -4.99 4.15
C GLU A 93 -18.90 -4.03 4.66
N GLU A 94 -17.65 -4.15 4.18
CA GLU A 94 -16.60 -3.18 4.51
C GLU A 94 -16.93 -1.78 4.00
N ILE A 95 -17.55 -1.65 2.82
CA ILE A 95 -17.99 -0.35 2.29
C ILE A 95 -19.11 0.24 3.14
N ASN A 96 -20.09 -0.57 3.55
CA ASN A 96 -21.19 -0.13 4.41
C ASN A 96 -20.68 0.32 5.78
N LEU A 97 -19.81 -0.48 6.40
CA LEU A 97 -19.17 -0.11 7.67
C LEU A 97 -18.36 1.20 7.53
N ALA A 98 -17.62 1.36 6.43
CA ALA A 98 -16.86 2.57 6.19
C ALA A 98 -17.77 3.81 6.00
N GLU A 99 -18.93 3.66 5.37
CA GLU A 99 -19.94 4.72 5.26
C GLU A 99 -20.47 5.14 6.63
N ASP A 100 -20.83 4.17 7.48
CA ASP A 100 -21.31 4.44 8.83
C ASP A 100 -20.26 5.16 9.68
N LEU A 101 -19.01 4.70 9.62
CA LEU A 101 -17.88 5.33 10.30
C LEU A 101 -17.61 6.73 9.78
N MET A 102 -17.68 6.96 8.47
CA MET A 102 -17.47 8.28 7.87
C MET A 102 -18.58 9.25 8.25
N ASN A 103 -19.83 8.79 8.24
CA ASN A 103 -20.99 9.57 8.66
C ASN A 103 -20.89 9.94 10.14
N TYR A 104 -20.54 8.98 11.00
CA TYR A 104 -20.32 9.23 12.42
C TYR A 104 -19.19 10.23 12.64
N TYR A 105 -18.05 10.04 11.98
CA TYR A 105 -16.91 10.94 12.05
C TYR A 105 -17.31 12.36 11.68
N CYS A 106 -17.97 12.57 10.55
CA CYS A 106 -18.39 13.89 10.08
C CYS A 106 -19.39 14.57 11.04
N LYS A 107 -20.36 13.81 11.60
CA LYS A 107 -21.35 14.34 12.55
C LYS A 107 -20.75 14.78 13.89
N THR A 108 -19.69 14.09 14.34
CA THR A 108 -19.08 14.32 15.65
C THR A 108 -17.80 15.15 15.59
N ALA A 109 -17.31 15.44 14.38
CA ALA A 109 -16.02 16.08 14.17
C ALA A 109 -15.92 17.42 14.91
N SER A 110 -16.89 18.32 14.71
CA SER A 110 -16.86 19.65 15.32
C SER A 110 -16.98 19.66 16.82
N LEU A 111 -17.68 18.66 17.39
CA LEU A 111 -17.75 18.46 18.83
C LEU A 111 -16.40 18.05 19.41
N ILE A 112 -15.63 17.23 18.68
CA ILE A 112 -14.39 16.63 19.19
C ILE A 112 -13.16 17.51 18.93
N HIS A 113 -13.03 18.13 17.74
CA HIS A 113 -11.84 18.93 17.40
C HIS A 113 -12.08 20.43 17.19
N ASP A 114 -13.31 20.94 17.41
CA ASP A 114 -13.81 22.30 17.13
C ASP A 114 -14.46 22.52 15.74
N ARG A 115 -15.41 23.47 15.67
CA ARG A 115 -16.16 23.84 14.44
C ARG A 115 -15.28 24.26 13.27
N SER A 116 -14.07 24.76 13.52
CA SER A 116 -13.12 25.14 12.47
C SER A 116 -12.72 24.01 11.52
N ILE A 117 -13.01 22.75 11.85
CA ILE A 117 -12.76 21.61 10.96
C ILE A 117 -13.93 21.30 10.02
N GLU A 118 -15.09 21.96 10.17
CA GLU A 118 -16.26 21.85 9.29
C GLU A 118 -16.02 22.61 7.97
N ILE A 119 -15.04 22.14 7.23
CA ILE A 119 -14.73 22.65 5.90
C ILE A 119 -15.51 21.85 4.85
N TYR A 120 -15.79 22.47 3.71
CA TYR A 120 -16.47 21.83 2.57
C TYR A 120 -15.91 20.45 2.22
N SER A 121 -14.58 20.26 2.34
CA SER A 121 -13.97 18.96 2.07
C SER A 121 -14.50 17.88 2.99
N LEU A 122 -14.81 18.16 4.26
CA LEU A 122 -15.38 17.18 5.19
C LEU A 122 -16.75 16.70 4.71
N HIS A 123 -17.60 17.60 4.21
CA HIS A 123 -18.87 17.23 3.59
C HIS A 123 -18.67 16.34 2.36
N ALA A 124 -17.66 16.59 1.52
CA ALA A 124 -17.39 15.69 0.39
C ALA A 124 -17.09 14.23 0.81
N HIS A 125 -16.63 13.99 2.05
CA HIS A 125 -16.30 12.64 2.51
C HIS A 125 -17.54 11.73 2.67
N ILE A 126 -18.72 12.28 2.96
CA ILE A 126 -19.95 11.47 3.10
C ILE A 126 -20.36 10.80 1.78
N HIS A 127 -19.87 11.30 0.65
CA HIS A 127 -20.15 10.72 -0.67
C HIS A 127 -19.14 9.65 -1.10
N LEU A 128 -18.03 9.45 -0.38
CA LEU A 128 -16.96 8.54 -0.80
C LEU A 128 -17.43 7.10 -0.92
N ALA A 129 -18.25 6.62 0.00
CA ALA A 129 -18.79 5.26 -0.06
C ALA A 129 -19.63 5.05 -1.34
N GLN A 130 -20.50 6.01 -1.66
CA GLN A 130 -21.29 5.96 -2.89
C GLN A 130 -20.42 6.01 -4.15
N GLN A 131 -19.32 6.78 -4.14
CA GLN A 131 -18.34 6.79 -5.24
C GLN A 131 -17.67 5.43 -5.38
N VAL A 132 -17.26 4.81 -4.26
CA VAL A 132 -16.63 3.49 -4.27
C VAL A 132 -17.58 2.40 -4.78
N ARG A 133 -18.86 2.44 -4.41
CA ARG A 133 -19.88 1.52 -4.96
C ARG A 133 -20.04 1.65 -6.47
N LYS A 134 -19.97 2.89 -7.00
CA LYS A 134 -20.17 3.18 -8.43
C LYS A 134 -18.93 2.94 -9.29
N HIS A 135 -17.74 3.18 -8.74
CA HIS A 135 -16.52 3.32 -9.52
C HIS A 135 -15.36 2.42 -9.04
N GLY A 136 -15.52 1.71 -7.93
CA GLY A 136 -14.47 0.90 -7.32
C GLY A 136 -13.65 1.67 -6.26
N GLY A 137 -12.76 0.94 -5.57
CA GLY A 137 -11.97 1.47 -4.45
C GLY A 137 -11.16 2.72 -4.80
N LEU A 138 -10.92 3.58 -3.79
CA LEU A 138 -10.20 4.85 -3.99
C LEU A 138 -8.77 4.66 -4.49
N ALA A 139 -8.18 3.47 -4.35
CA ALA A 139 -6.91 3.11 -4.99
C ALA A 139 -6.92 3.31 -6.51
N HIS A 140 -8.06 3.12 -7.18
CA HIS A 140 -8.16 3.19 -8.65
C HIS A 140 -8.83 4.47 -9.16
N THR A 141 -9.68 5.09 -8.35
CA THR A 141 -10.51 6.23 -8.76
C THR A 141 -9.92 7.57 -8.36
N SER A 142 -8.85 7.57 -7.57
CA SER A 142 -8.14 8.79 -7.16
C SER A 142 -7.14 9.27 -8.22
N ALA A 143 -6.79 10.55 -8.14
CA ALA A 143 -5.81 11.17 -9.03
C ALA A 143 -4.38 10.59 -8.90
N PHE A 144 -4.12 9.74 -7.90
CA PHE A 144 -2.78 9.25 -7.59
C PHE A 144 -2.19 8.33 -8.66
N GLY A 145 -3.02 7.51 -9.32
CA GLY A 145 -2.58 6.67 -10.44
C GLY A 145 -2.14 7.53 -11.62
N PHE A 146 -2.88 8.60 -11.91
CA PHE A 146 -2.55 9.56 -12.94
C PHE A 146 -1.24 10.30 -12.62
N GLU A 147 -1.07 10.83 -11.41
CA GLU A 147 0.18 11.48 -11.00
C GLU A 147 1.39 10.54 -11.09
N SER A 148 1.21 9.28 -10.69
CA SER A 148 2.26 8.26 -10.77
C SER A 148 2.63 7.93 -12.21
N CYS A 149 1.63 7.82 -13.09
CA CYS A 149 1.81 7.58 -14.52
C CYS A 149 2.52 8.76 -15.20
N ILE A 150 2.06 10.01 -14.97
CA ILE A 150 2.70 11.22 -15.50
C ILE A 150 4.17 11.27 -15.10
N ARG A 151 4.49 10.98 -13.83
CA ARG A 151 5.87 10.95 -13.35
C ARG A 151 6.70 9.84 -14.01
N PHE A 152 6.12 8.67 -14.22
CA PHE A 152 6.79 7.56 -14.91
C PHE A 152 7.10 7.93 -16.36
N ILE A 153 6.11 8.45 -17.10
CA ILE A 153 6.26 8.88 -18.49
C ILE A 153 7.29 10.01 -18.59
N SER A 154 7.22 11.03 -17.73
CA SER A 154 8.18 12.13 -17.73
C SER A 154 9.64 11.66 -17.55
N LYS A 155 9.89 10.67 -16.69
CA LYS A 155 11.22 10.07 -16.53
C LYS A 155 11.69 9.29 -17.76
N LYS A 156 10.75 8.73 -18.52
CA LYS A 156 11.02 7.90 -19.72
C LYS A 156 11.09 8.71 -21.00
N ALA A 157 10.45 9.88 -21.04
CA ALA A 157 10.46 10.81 -22.16
C ALA A 157 11.86 11.32 -22.52
N HIS A 158 12.83 11.20 -21.61
CA HIS A 158 14.24 11.54 -21.86
C HIS A 158 15.08 10.39 -22.47
N GLY A 159 14.43 9.40 -23.10
CA GLY A 159 15.11 8.38 -23.90
C GLY A 159 15.90 7.36 -23.06
N SER A 160 15.23 6.30 -22.61
CA SER A 160 15.94 5.09 -22.17
C SER A 160 15.73 3.97 -23.20
N LYS A 161 16.85 3.47 -23.76
CA LYS A 161 16.96 2.45 -24.84
C LYS A 161 16.44 1.04 -24.49
N HIS A 162 15.63 0.88 -23.45
CA HIS A 162 15.10 -0.42 -23.06
C HIS A 162 13.58 -0.41 -23.14
N LEU A 163 13.08 -0.92 -24.27
CA LEU A 163 11.70 -1.37 -24.43
C LEU A 163 11.36 -2.32 -23.28
N VAL A 164 10.19 -2.10 -22.70
CA VAL A 164 9.72 -2.78 -21.49
C VAL A 164 9.49 -4.25 -21.81
N ASN A 165 10.24 -5.15 -21.16
CA ASN A 165 9.87 -6.57 -21.13
C ASN A 165 8.48 -6.69 -20.48
N PRO A 166 7.61 -7.61 -20.96
CA PRO A 166 6.29 -7.83 -20.39
C PRO A 166 6.36 -8.06 -18.87
N PRO A 167 5.30 -7.73 -18.12
CA PRO A 167 5.30 -7.83 -16.67
C PRO A 167 5.39 -9.30 -16.21
N THR A 168 6.62 -9.81 -16.08
CA THR A 168 6.93 -11.16 -15.62
C THR A 168 7.62 -11.13 -14.26
N VAL A 169 7.44 -12.21 -13.50
CA VAL A 169 8.17 -12.42 -12.24
C VAL A 169 9.63 -12.74 -12.57
N THR A 170 10.54 -11.88 -12.15
CA THR A 170 11.99 -12.01 -12.41
C THR A 170 12.77 -11.95 -11.11
N THR A 171 13.58 -12.97 -10.84
CA THR A 171 14.54 -12.96 -9.73
C THR A 171 15.80 -12.18 -10.11
N ILE A 172 16.38 -11.44 -9.15
CA ILE A 172 17.51 -10.54 -9.41
C ILE A 172 18.53 -10.69 -8.27
N ASN A 173 19.82 -10.57 -8.60
CA ASN A 173 20.97 -10.72 -7.69
C ASN A 173 21.03 -12.11 -7.06
N GLU A 174 21.51 -13.08 -7.83
CA GLU A 174 21.77 -14.43 -7.34
C GLU A 174 22.87 -14.46 -6.27
N ILE A 175 22.71 -15.33 -5.29
CA ILE A 175 23.65 -15.55 -4.19
C ILE A 175 23.90 -17.05 -4.05
N LYS A 176 25.14 -17.43 -3.73
CA LYS A 176 25.49 -18.83 -3.52
C LYS A 176 25.04 -19.28 -2.13
N TRP A 177 24.74 -20.56 -1.98
CA TRP A 177 24.44 -21.17 -0.69
C TRP A 177 25.50 -20.81 0.37
N LEU A 178 26.79 -20.98 0.05
CA LEU A 178 27.92 -20.75 0.97
C LEU A 178 28.26 -19.27 1.23
N ASP A 179 27.40 -18.32 0.83
CA ASP A 179 27.63 -16.91 1.16
C ASP A 179 27.45 -16.65 2.66
N ASN A 180 28.43 -16.00 3.28
CA ASN A 180 28.47 -15.77 4.73
C ASN A 180 27.25 -14.99 5.25
N ARG A 181 26.57 -14.19 4.41
CA ARG A 181 25.35 -13.48 4.81
C ARG A 181 24.20 -14.43 5.18
N LEU A 182 24.26 -15.68 4.74
CA LEU A 182 23.28 -16.72 5.04
C LEU A 182 23.61 -17.49 6.31
N ASP A 183 24.81 -17.36 6.88
CA ASP A 183 25.23 -18.15 8.04
C ASP A 183 24.28 -18.05 9.24
N PRO A 184 23.73 -16.87 9.60
CA PRO A 184 22.77 -16.77 10.71
C PRO A 184 21.44 -17.51 10.45
N TYR A 185 21.16 -17.86 9.20
CA TYR A 185 19.87 -18.38 8.75
C TYR A 185 19.94 -19.80 8.19
N ARG A 186 21.15 -20.30 7.93
CA ARG A 186 21.41 -21.52 7.17
C ARG A 186 20.68 -22.74 7.74
N THR A 187 20.77 -22.95 9.04
CA THR A 187 20.11 -24.06 9.73
C THR A 187 18.58 -24.02 9.58
N MET A 188 17.98 -22.85 9.77
CA MET A 188 16.53 -22.69 9.66
C MET A 188 16.05 -22.80 8.20
N LEU A 189 16.85 -22.30 7.26
CA LEU A 189 16.56 -22.42 5.83
C LEU A 189 16.64 -23.88 5.37
N ASP A 190 17.66 -24.62 5.80
CA ASP A 190 17.82 -26.05 5.49
C ASP A 190 16.64 -26.88 6.02
N GLN A 191 16.23 -26.64 7.27
CA GLN A 191 15.02 -27.24 7.85
C GLN A 191 13.77 -26.94 7.02
N GLN A 192 13.58 -25.70 6.57
CA GLN A 192 12.42 -25.33 5.77
C GLN A 192 12.45 -25.92 4.35
N ILE A 193 13.63 -26.10 3.75
CA ILE A 193 13.80 -26.78 2.45
C ILE A 193 13.32 -28.23 2.56
N VAL A 194 13.77 -28.94 3.61
CA VAL A 194 13.36 -30.33 3.87
C VAL A 194 11.85 -30.42 4.12
N LEU A 195 11.30 -29.55 4.97
CA LEU A 195 9.87 -29.54 5.29
C LEU A 195 8.98 -29.27 4.06
N ASN A 196 9.48 -28.56 3.06
CA ASN A 196 8.75 -28.27 1.83
C ASN A 196 9.06 -29.25 0.69
N ALA A 197 9.72 -30.37 0.99
CA ALA A 197 10.13 -31.38 0.01
C ALA A 197 10.88 -30.77 -1.19
N ALA A 198 11.75 -29.79 -0.91
CA ALA A 198 12.64 -29.18 -1.87
C ALA A 198 14.05 -29.80 -1.78
N ASN A 199 14.75 -29.90 -2.90
CA ASN A 199 16.12 -30.40 -2.97
C ASN A 199 17.11 -29.23 -3.06
N LEU A 200 17.91 -29.05 -2.01
CA LEU A 200 18.92 -27.99 -1.89
C LEU A 200 19.83 -27.89 -3.12
N ASN A 201 20.24 -29.02 -3.71
CA ASN A 201 21.15 -29.04 -4.87
C ASN A 201 20.50 -28.49 -6.15
N SER A 202 19.17 -28.38 -6.18
CA SER A 202 18.40 -27.82 -7.28
C SER A 202 17.89 -26.39 -6.99
N CYS A 203 18.24 -25.84 -5.82
CA CYS A 203 17.80 -24.53 -5.38
C CYS A 203 18.79 -23.43 -5.80
N ASN A 204 18.25 -22.38 -6.41
CA ASN A 204 18.96 -21.12 -6.63
C ASN A 204 18.41 -20.05 -5.68
N PHE A 205 19.29 -19.18 -5.19
CA PHE A 205 18.94 -18.19 -4.17
C PHE A 205 19.11 -16.77 -4.70
N TYR A 206 18.20 -15.86 -4.33
CA TYR A 206 18.18 -14.49 -4.84
C TYR A 206 17.88 -13.46 -3.75
N LEU A 207 18.51 -12.29 -3.88
CA LEU A 207 18.36 -11.19 -2.92
C LEU A 207 17.23 -10.22 -3.28
N ARG A 208 16.69 -10.31 -4.48
CA ARG A 208 15.60 -9.46 -4.94
C ARG A 208 14.66 -10.23 -5.85
N LEU A 209 13.42 -9.76 -5.84
CA LEU A 209 12.37 -10.24 -6.72
C LEU A 209 11.65 -9.05 -7.33
N LYS A 210 11.52 -9.05 -8.66
CA LYS A 210 10.60 -8.15 -9.35
C LYS A 210 9.36 -8.95 -9.73
N SER A 211 8.20 -8.54 -9.23
CA SER A 211 6.90 -9.07 -9.63
C SER A 211 6.06 -7.92 -10.16
N LEU A 212 5.68 -7.99 -11.44
CA LEU A 212 5.03 -6.90 -12.16
C LEU A 212 5.87 -5.59 -12.04
N PHE A 213 5.26 -4.52 -11.54
CA PHE A 213 5.90 -3.22 -11.27
C PHE A 213 6.46 -3.08 -9.85
N VAL A 214 6.46 -4.16 -9.06
CA VAL A 214 6.86 -4.15 -7.65
C VAL A 214 8.18 -4.88 -7.48
N ILE A 215 9.15 -4.21 -6.86
CA ILE A 215 10.43 -4.81 -6.46
C ILE A 215 10.41 -5.09 -4.97
N TYR A 216 10.67 -6.33 -4.60
CA TYR A 216 10.96 -6.77 -3.25
C TYR A 216 12.46 -6.96 -3.10
N HIS A 217 12.98 -6.61 -1.94
CA HIS A 217 14.35 -6.94 -1.56
C HIS A 217 14.31 -7.79 -0.29
N THR A 218 15.44 -8.40 0.03
CA THR A 218 15.61 -9.16 1.26
C THR A 218 16.19 -8.29 2.38
N THR A 219 16.19 -8.79 3.62
CA THR A 219 16.88 -8.16 4.76
C THR A 219 18.39 -8.16 4.63
N ILE A 220 18.96 -9.18 3.97
CA ILE A 220 20.42 -9.36 3.78
C ILE A 220 20.94 -8.66 2.51
N TYR A 221 20.08 -7.92 1.79
CA TYR A 221 20.49 -7.12 0.65
C TYR A 221 21.14 -5.80 1.12
N SER A 222 22.45 -5.68 0.91
CA SER A 222 23.32 -4.67 1.53
C SER A 222 23.40 -3.32 0.82
N GLN A 223 22.56 -3.01 -0.18
CA GLN A 223 22.65 -1.70 -0.83
C GLN A 223 22.04 -0.57 0.01
N PRO A 224 22.60 0.65 -0.08
CA PRO A 224 22.31 1.77 0.81
C PRO A 224 20.98 2.44 0.48
N PHE A 225 19.87 1.76 0.73
CA PHE A 225 18.55 2.37 0.63
C PHE A 225 17.92 2.48 2.01
N LYS A 226 17.49 3.71 2.36
CA LYS A 226 16.59 4.01 3.48
C LYS A 226 15.17 3.42 3.26
N CYS A 227 15.05 2.26 2.60
CA CYS A 227 13.76 1.66 2.27
C CYS A 227 13.63 0.21 2.75
N LYS A 228 12.47 -0.13 3.30
CA LYS A 228 12.13 -1.49 3.77
C LYS A 228 11.00 -2.08 2.91
N SER A 229 11.38 -2.72 1.81
CA SER A 229 10.49 -3.48 0.92
C SER A 229 10.59 -5.00 1.14
N TYR A 230 11.24 -5.45 2.22
CA TYR A 230 11.25 -6.84 2.67
C TYR A 230 10.11 -7.17 3.63
N ILE A 231 9.40 -6.16 4.16
CA ILE A 231 8.29 -6.37 5.09
C ILE A 231 7.03 -6.58 4.27
N ILE A 232 6.38 -7.73 4.48
CA ILE A 232 5.23 -8.15 3.71
C ILE A 232 4.12 -8.71 4.58
N SER A 233 2.92 -8.71 4.04
CA SER A 233 1.86 -9.64 4.41
C SER A 233 1.75 -10.77 3.39
N TYR A 234 1.32 -11.94 3.83
CA TYR A 234 1.11 -13.11 2.99
C TYR A 234 -0.04 -13.97 3.52
N ILE A 235 -0.67 -14.72 2.62
CA ILE A 235 -1.76 -15.62 2.97
C ILE A 235 -1.18 -17.01 3.21
N ASP A 236 -1.49 -17.61 4.37
CA ASP A 236 -1.16 -19.00 4.63
C ASP A 236 -1.98 -19.92 3.70
N SER A 237 -1.30 -20.87 3.05
CA SER A 237 -1.93 -21.72 2.04
C SER A 237 -2.99 -22.66 2.66
N ILE A 238 -2.85 -23.01 3.94
CA ILE A 238 -3.68 -23.97 4.66
C ILE A 238 -4.82 -23.24 5.38
N SER A 239 -4.50 -22.31 6.29
CA SER A 239 -5.50 -21.63 7.11
C SER A 239 -6.22 -20.49 6.39
N LYS A 240 -5.67 -20.03 5.25
CA LYS A 240 -6.12 -18.82 4.52
C LYS A 240 -6.08 -17.53 5.36
N SER A 241 -5.42 -17.55 6.52
CA SER A 241 -5.24 -16.36 7.35
C SER A 241 -4.10 -15.48 6.83
N VAL A 242 -4.21 -14.18 7.08
CA VAL A 242 -3.16 -13.21 6.77
C VAL A 242 -2.08 -13.25 7.85
N HIS A 243 -0.83 -13.38 7.44
CA HIS A 243 0.35 -13.32 8.28
C HIS A 243 1.30 -12.23 7.78
N TYR A 244 2.29 -11.90 8.60
CA TYR A 244 3.28 -10.87 8.32
C TYR A 244 4.69 -11.41 8.51
N GLY A 245 5.65 -10.86 7.77
CA GLY A 245 7.04 -11.29 7.89
C GLY A 245 8.05 -10.43 7.16
N ASN A 246 9.32 -10.67 7.51
CA ASN A 246 10.46 -10.10 6.82
C ASN A 246 11.05 -11.15 5.86
N ILE A 247 11.16 -10.78 4.59
CA ILE A 247 11.80 -11.64 3.59
C ILE A 247 13.31 -11.66 3.85
N ILE A 248 13.83 -12.83 4.19
CA ILE A 248 15.25 -13.07 4.40
C ILE A 248 15.94 -13.43 3.08
N LEU A 249 15.27 -14.24 2.25
CA LEU A 249 15.83 -14.74 1.00
C LEU A 249 14.73 -15.16 0.03
N PHE A 250 14.99 -15.11 -1.27
CA PHE A 250 14.16 -15.80 -2.26
C PHE A 250 14.85 -17.09 -2.73
N MET A 251 14.07 -18.14 -2.91
CA MET A 251 14.54 -19.45 -3.35
C MET A 251 13.74 -19.88 -4.57
N LYS A 252 14.42 -20.36 -5.61
CA LYS A 252 13.81 -20.94 -6.80
C LYS A 252 14.23 -22.40 -6.92
N GLU A 253 13.28 -23.28 -7.15
CA GLU A 253 13.51 -24.69 -7.40
C GLU A 253 12.65 -25.13 -8.60
N GLY A 254 13.31 -25.41 -9.73
CA GLY A 254 12.61 -25.61 -11.00
C GLY A 254 11.74 -24.40 -11.36
N SER A 255 10.42 -24.60 -11.47
CA SER A 255 9.42 -23.54 -11.71
C SER A 255 8.88 -22.90 -10.43
N ARG A 256 9.12 -23.51 -9.25
CA ARG A 256 8.57 -23.05 -7.98
C ARG A 256 9.43 -21.92 -7.42
N LEU A 257 8.77 -20.88 -6.92
CA LEU A 257 9.44 -19.72 -6.35
C LEU A 257 8.88 -19.44 -4.95
N PHE A 258 9.79 -19.34 -3.99
CA PHE A 258 9.49 -19.17 -2.59
C PHE A 258 10.21 -17.95 -1.99
N ALA A 259 9.60 -17.37 -0.97
CA ALA A 259 10.22 -16.44 -0.06
C ALA A 259 10.47 -17.16 1.27
N PHE A 260 11.72 -17.13 1.74
CA PHE A 260 12.08 -17.52 3.09
C PHE A 260 11.85 -16.32 4.01
N VAL A 261 10.92 -16.46 4.95
CA VAL A 261 10.32 -15.36 5.70
C VAL A 261 10.47 -15.58 7.20
N GLN A 262 10.98 -14.57 7.91
CA GLN A 262 10.93 -14.49 9.37
C GLN A 262 9.57 -13.95 9.80
N LYS A 263 8.86 -14.69 10.66
CA LYS A 263 7.46 -14.42 10.99
C LYS A 263 7.31 -13.34 12.06
N TYR A 264 6.26 -12.54 11.93
CA TYR A 264 5.66 -11.81 13.03
C TYR A 264 4.56 -12.66 13.69
N THR A 265 4.37 -12.47 14.99
CA THR A 265 3.25 -13.07 15.75
C THR A 265 2.44 -12.00 16.46
N LEU A 266 1.14 -12.29 16.63
CA LEU A 266 0.27 -11.54 17.52
C LEU A 266 0.82 -11.59 18.94
N ASN A 267 0.56 -10.53 19.68
CA ASN A 267 0.87 -10.42 21.09
C ASN A 267 -0.43 -10.18 21.89
N SER A 268 -0.34 -10.10 23.21
CA SER A 268 -1.49 -9.88 24.08
C SER A 268 -2.07 -8.47 23.99
N THR A 269 -1.28 -7.51 23.52
CA THR A 269 -1.65 -6.10 23.36
C THR A 269 -2.17 -5.82 21.96
N LEU A 270 -3.33 -5.19 21.90
CA LEU A 270 -4.05 -4.80 20.71
C LEU A 270 -4.07 -3.27 20.57
N ILE A 271 -4.29 -2.75 19.35
CA ILE A 271 -4.38 -1.28 19.17
C ILE A 271 -5.58 -0.72 19.91
N THR A 272 -6.63 -1.54 20.03
CA THR A 272 -7.89 -1.22 20.70
C THR A 272 -7.75 -1.09 22.21
N ASP A 273 -6.70 -1.65 22.82
CA ASP A 273 -6.46 -1.53 24.26
C ASP A 273 -6.11 -0.09 24.68
N TYR A 274 -5.75 0.74 23.70
CA TYR A 274 -5.38 2.14 23.89
C TYR A 274 -6.48 3.12 23.47
N LEU A 275 -7.62 2.62 23.00
CA LEU A 275 -8.62 3.41 22.29
C LEU A 275 -10.00 3.14 22.86
N ASP A 276 -10.81 4.19 22.93
CA ASP A 276 -12.19 4.11 23.40
C ASP A 276 -13.11 4.03 22.17
N ILE A 277 -13.29 2.81 21.67
CA ILE A 277 -14.19 2.51 20.54
C ILE A 277 -15.08 1.31 20.88
N PRO A 278 -16.29 1.22 20.28
CA PRO A 278 -17.18 0.08 20.46
C PRO A 278 -16.51 -1.27 20.15
N SER A 279 -16.78 -2.28 20.97
CA SER A 279 -16.23 -3.64 20.82
C SER A 279 -16.53 -4.28 19.45
N SER A 280 -17.65 -3.90 18.81
CA SER A 280 -17.99 -4.33 17.45
C SER A 280 -16.96 -3.92 16.41
N LEU A 281 -16.19 -2.85 16.65
CA LEU A 281 -15.15 -2.36 15.74
C LEU A 281 -13.77 -2.96 16.03
N HIS A 282 -13.60 -3.67 17.15
CA HIS A 282 -12.28 -4.10 17.61
C HIS A 282 -11.62 -5.05 16.62
N SER A 283 -12.37 -6.02 16.10
CA SER A 283 -11.87 -6.97 15.11
C SER A 283 -11.29 -6.27 13.87
N GLN A 284 -12.05 -5.32 13.30
CA GLN A 284 -11.64 -4.59 12.10
C GLN A 284 -10.46 -3.64 12.37
N ALA A 285 -10.45 -2.95 13.52
CA ALA A 285 -9.35 -2.08 13.92
C ALA A 285 -8.03 -2.87 14.05
N ASN A 286 -8.08 -4.02 14.74
CA ASN A 286 -6.93 -4.89 14.95
C ASN A 286 -6.47 -5.60 13.67
N LYS A 287 -7.39 -5.88 12.72
CA LYS A 287 -7.05 -6.36 11.38
C LYS A 287 -6.27 -5.32 10.57
N LEU A 288 -6.68 -4.06 10.63
CA LEU A 288 -6.10 -2.96 9.83
C LEU A 288 -4.80 -2.39 10.41
N PHE A 289 -4.63 -2.46 11.73
CA PHE A 289 -3.47 -1.93 12.47
C PHE A 289 -2.96 -2.94 13.52
N PRO A 290 -2.57 -4.15 13.11
CA PRO A 290 -2.10 -5.18 14.04
C PRO A 290 -0.82 -4.75 14.74
N ILE A 291 -0.78 -4.91 16.07
CA ILE A 291 0.43 -4.80 16.88
C ILE A 291 1.08 -6.19 16.92
N LEU A 292 2.34 -6.27 16.54
CA LEU A 292 3.04 -7.52 16.29
C LEU A 292 4.46 -7.50 16.84
N ARG A 293 5.00 -8.69 17.10
CA ARG A 293 6.40 -8.91 17.47
C ARG A 293 7.10 -9.76 16.43
N LEU A 294 8.32 -9.39 16.04
CA LEU A 294 9.16 -10.22 15.18
C LEU A 294 9.67 -11.42 15.99
N THR A 295 9.60 -12.62 15.41
CA THR A 295 9.99 -13.87 16.08
C THR A 295 11.26 -14.46 15.51
N SER A 296 11.81 -15.48 16.16
CA SER A 296 12.84 -16.37 15.60
C SER A 296 12.26 -17.54 14.79
N THR A 297 10.96 -17.49 14.46
CA THR A 297 10.30 -18.51 13.63
C THR A 297 10.40 -18.13 12.16
N PHE A 298 10.73 -19.11 11.33
CA PHE A 298 10.88 -18.93 9.89
C PHE A 298 9.96 -19.88 9.13
N VAL A 299 9.55 -19.46 7.94
CA VAL A 299 8.70 -20.25 7.04
C VAL A 299 9.14 -20.03 5.59
N LEU A 300 8.96 -21.06 4.78
CA LEU A 300 9.04 -20.94 3.33
C LEU A 300 7.64 -20.75 2.75
N THR A 301 7.38 -19.60 2.14
CA THR A 301 6.06 -19.24 1.60
C THR A 301 6.15 -19.09 0.09
N PRO A 302 5.22 -19.66 -0.71
CA PRO A 302 5.17 -19.39 -2.15
C PRO A 302 5.07 -17.89 -2.43
N VAL A 303 5.83 -17.40 -3.41
CA VAL A 303 5.84 -15.97 -3.74
C VAL A 303 4.45 -15.47 -4.15
N ASP A 304 3.63 -16.31 -4.77
CA ASP A 304 2.27 -15.96 -5.16
C ASP A 304 1.31 -15.76 -3.98
N SER A 305 1.68 -16.23 -2.78
CA SER A 305 0.94 -15.99 -1.53
C SER A 305 1.23 -14.61 -0.93
N ILE A 306 2.26 -13.89 -1.41
CA ILE A 306 2.59 -12.53 -0.93
C ILE A 306 1.47 -11.59 -1.36
N ARG A 307 0.86 -10.93 -0.38
CA ARG A 307 -0.31 -10.08 -0.57
C ARG A 307 0.10 -8.62 -0.77
N HIS A 308 0.67 -7.99 0.26
CA HIS A 308 1.07 -6.58 0.22
C HIS A 308 2.45 -6.36 0.85
N LYS A 309 3.08 -5.24 0.49
CA LYS A 309 4.17 -4.69 1.31
C LYS A 309 3.56 -4.03 2.54
N CYS A 310 4.31 -3.98 3.63
CA CYS A 310 3.86 -3.32 4.84
C CYS A 310 4.78 -2.17 5.24
N VAL A 311 4.19 -1.16 5.87
CA VAL A 311 4.92 -0.18 6.68
C VAL A 311 5.02 -0.72 8.09
N ASN A 312 6.21 -0.59 8.69
CA ASN A 312 6.46 -0.91 10.08
C ASN A 312 6.60 0.40 10.86
N ILE A 313 5.74 0.60 11.85
CA ILE A 313 5.76 1.72 12.76
C ILE A 313 6.12 1.19 14.16
N PRO A 314 7.23 1.65 14.77
CA PRO A 314 7.55 1.30 16.15
C PRO A 314 6.40 1.63 17.10
N PHE A 315 6.07 0.71 17.99
CA PHE A 315 4.98 0.87 18.93
C PHE A 315 5.37 0.28 20.29
N LYS A 316 5.95 1.11 21.16
CA LYS A 316 6.59 0.66 22.42
C LYS A 316 7.62 -0.45 22.13
N ASP A 317 7.52 -1.60 22.79
CA ASP A 317 8.37 -2.79 22.58
C ASP A 317 7.95 -3.66 21.38
N TYR A 318 6.96 -3.21 20.62
CA TYR A 318 6.36 -3.91 19.48
C TYR A 318 6.43 -3.03 18.22
N CYS A 319 5.79 -3.51 17.16
CA CYS A 319 5.54 -2.71 15.97
C CYS A 319 4.08 -2.84 15.53
N CYS A 320 3.51 -1.73 15.08
CA CYS A 320 2.28 -1.75 14.31
C CYS A 320 2.63 -1.93 12.83
N LEU A 321 2.09 -2.97 12.20
CA LEU A 321 2.23 -3.15 10.76
C LEU A 321 0.99 -2.64 10.05
N SER A 322 1.19 -2.00 8.88
CA SER A 322 0.09 -1.57 8.02
C SER A 322 0.34 -1.98 6.59
N GLU A 323 -0.62 -2.72 6.02
CA GLU A 323 -0.57 -3.12 4.61
C GLU A 323 -0.70 -1.91 3.67
N MET A 324 0.16 -1.91 2.66
CA MET A 324 0.14 -0.95 1.58
C MET A 324 -0.62 -1.53 0.40
N CYS A 325 -1.92 -1.30 0.38
CA CYS A 325 -2.77 -1.62 -0.76
C CYS A 325 -2.42 -0.69 -1.92
N THR A 326 -1.40 -1.04 -2.71
CA THR A 326 -1.00 -0.25 -3.87
C THR A 326 -1.90 -0.56 -5.07
N GLU A 327 -1.99 0.43 -5.94
CA GLU A 327 -2.90 0.50 -7.10
C GLU A 327 -2.65 -0.69 -8.06
N ASN A 328 -1.41 -1.16 -8.16
CA ASN A 328 -1.02 -2.28 -9.04
C ASN A 328 -1.39 -3.66 -8.48
N THR A 329 -1.51 -3.83 -7.16
CA THR A 329 -1.82 -5.11 -6.52
C THR A 329 -3.29 -5.50 -6.69
N TYR A 330 -4.20 -4.51 -6.74
CA TYR A 330 -5.63 -4.73 -6.89
C TYR A 330 -6.12 -4.83 -8.34
N ALA A 331 -5.33 -4.36 -9.32
CA ALA A 331 -5.61 -4.61 -10.74
C ALA A 331 -5.82 -6.11 -11.00
N LYS A 332 -5.01 -6.97 -10.35
CA LYS A 332 -5.13 -8.44 -10.38
C LYS A 332 -6.47 -8.97 -9.82
N HIS A 333 -7.04 -8.33 -8.81
CA HIS A 333 -8.33 -8.74 -8.20
C HIS A 333 -9.54 -8.20 -8.97
N TYR A 334 -9.42 -7.00 -9.55
CA TYR A 334 -10.49 -6.34 -10.29
C TYR A 334 -10.67 -6.94 -11.69
N LEU A 335 -9.58 -7.33 -12.37
CA LEU A 335 -9.62 -8.07 -13.64
C LEU A 335 -10.41 -9.39 -13.50
N ASN A 336 -10.27 -10.08 -12.36
CA ASN A 336 -11.01 -11.32 -12.10
C ASN A 336 -12.51 -11.11 -11.80
N ARG A 337 -12.93 -9.97 -11.24
CA ARG A 337 -14.36 -9.67 -10.99
C ARG A 337 -15.08 -9.11 -12.23
N ARG A 338 -14.34 -8.48 -13.16
CA ARG A 338 -14.90 -7.87 -14.37
C ARG A 338 -15.29 -8.86 -15.47
N ALA A 339 -14.93 -10.14 -15.34
CA ALA A 339 -15.30 -11.18 -16.30
C ALA A 339 -16.82 -11.39 -16.47
N ASN A 340 -17.67 -10.82 -15.60
CA ASN A 340 -19.11 -11.08 -15.56
C ASN A 340 -20.04 -9.88 -15.83
N THR A 341 -19.57 -8.79 -16.44
CA THR A 341 -20.46 -7.67 -16.83
C THR A 341 -20.09 -7.10 -18.20
N GLU A 342 -21.10 -6.85 -19.04
CA GLU A 342 -20.97 -6.45 -20.44
C GLU A 342 -19.94 -5.33 -20.69
N ASN A 343 -19.05 -5.61 -21.64
CA ASN A 343 -17.83 -4.89 -21.96
C ASN A 343 -18.05 -3.41 -22.36
N MET A 344 -17.64 -2.49 -21.48
CA MET A 344 -17.26 -1.13 -21.86
C MET A 344 -15.74 -0.99 -21.75
N ILE A 345 -15.04 -1.22 -22.85
CA ILE A 345 -13.59 -0.99 -22.96
C ILE A 345 -13.38 0.52 -23.13
N TYR A 346 -12.50 1.10 -22.31
CA TYR A 346 -12.08 2.50 -22.40
C TYR A 346 -10.61 2.53 -22.80
N CYS A 347 -10.28 3.31 -23.82
CA CYS A 347 -8.92 3.51 -24.28
C CYS A 347 -8.37 4.81 -23.67
N LEU A 348 -7.14 4.75 -23.17
CA LEU A 348 -6.40 5.94 -22.75
C LEU A 348 -5.70 6.51 -24.00
N ILE A 349 -5.99 7.77 -24.33
CA ILE A 349 -5.38 8.44 -25.48
C ILE A 349 -4.45 9.54 -24.97
N LEU A 350 -3.16 9.41 -25.30
CA LEU A 350 -2.15 10.44 -25.08
C LEU A 350 -2.09 11.38 -26.28
N PHE A 351 -2.11 12.70 -26.04
CA PHE A 351 -1.95 13.71 -27.09
C PHE A 351 -0.52 14.24 -27.08
N PRO A 352 0.30 13.92 -28.10
CA PRO A 352 1.69 14.36 -28.13
C PRO A 352 1.85 15.88 -28.24
N SER A 353 0.85 16.57 -28.79
CA SER A 353 0.91 18.00 -29.08
C SER A 353 0.79 18.90 -27.84
N ASP A 354 0.12 18.43 -26.79
CA ASP A 354 -0.14 19.25 -25.59
C ASP A 354 0.03 18.47 -24.27
N ASN A 355 0.51 17.23 -24.31
CA ASN A 355 0.64 16.33 -23.17
C ASN A 355 -0.67 16.13 -22.38
N SER A 356 -1.82 16.36 -23.00
CA SER A 356 -3.11 16.03 -22.41
C SER A 356 -3.41 14.53 -22.53
N ILE A 357 -4.36 14.06 -21.72
CA ILE A 357 -4.82 12.67 -21.71
C ILE A 357 -6.35 12.70 -21.78
N ALA A 358 -6.94 11.91 -22.68
CA ALA A 358 -8.38 11.68 -22.71
C ALA A 358 -8.70 10.20 -22.49
N VAL A 359 -9.81 9.96 -21.80
CA VAL A 359 -10.41 8.63 -21.68
C VAL A 359 -11.55 8.55 -22.68
N VAL A 360 -11.43 7.65 -23.65
CA VAL A 360 -12.37 7.53 -24.77
C VAL A 360 -12.99 6.14 -24.77
N LYS A 361 -14.27 6.02 -25.10
CA LYS A 361 -14.90 4.69 -25.24
C LYS A 361 -14.31 3.99 -26.47
N ALA A 362 -13.97 2.71 -26.36
CA ALA A 362 -13.37 1.94 -27.46
C ALA A 362 -14.21 1.99 -28.76
N LYS A 363 -15.55 2.06 -28.66
CA LYS A 363 -16.46 2.24 -29.81
C LYS A 363 -16.26 3.55 -30.60
N GLN A 364 -15.53 4.53 -30.06
CA GLN A 364 -15.20 5.80 -30.72
C GLN A 364 -13.80 5.78 -31.36
N CYS A 365 -13.07 4.68 -31.24
CA CYS A 365 -11.77 4.46 -31.88
C CYS A 365 -11.98 3.60 -33.14
N CYS A 366 -11.49 4.05 -34.30
CA CYS A 366 -11.48 3.20 -35.50
C CYS A 366 -10.54 2.00 -35.30
N PRO A 367 -10.83 0.82 -35.87
CA PRO A 367 -10.18 -0.42 -35.47
C PRO A 367 -8.74 -0.44 -35.96
N ALA A 368 -7.78 -0.37 -35.04
CA ALA A 368 -6.51 -1.03 -35.18
C ALA A 368 -6.55 -2.18 -34.18
N GLU A 369 -6.59 -3.41 -34.66
CA GLU A 369 -6.67 -4.63 -33.82
C GLU A 369 -5.35 -4.90 -33.04
N HIS A 370 -4.48 -3.89 -32.91
CA HIS A 370 -3.16 -3.95 -32.27
C HIS A 370 -2.74 -2.57 -31.71
N ASP A 371 -1.79 -2.57 -30.77
CA ASP A 371 -1.05 -1.39 -30.31
C ASP A 371 -0.67 -0.47 -31.49
N GLY A 372 -1.22 0.73 -31.52
CA GLY A 372 -1.08 1.60 -32.69
C GLY A 372 -1.53 3.04 -32.49
N PHE A 373 -1.12 3.90 -33.43
CA PHE A 373 -1.64 5.27 -33.54
C PHE A 373 -3.11 5.22 -33.95
N VAL A 374 -3.97 5.85 -33.16
CA VAL A 374 -5.38 5.98 -33.46
C VAL A 374 -5.73 7.43 -33.75
N PHE A 375 -6.42 7.60 -34.86
CA PHE A 375 -7.09 8.85 -35.19
C PHE A 375 -8.47 8.82 -34.56
N PHE A 376 -8.78 9.82 -33.74
CA PHE A 376 -10.12 9.97 -33.21
C PHE A 376 -10.61 11.40 -33.46
N GLN A 377 -11.92 11.53 -33.68
CA GLN A 377 -12.56 12.79 -34.03
C GLN A 377 -13.52 13.19 -32.91
N SER A 378 -13.32 14.39 -32.34
CA SER A 378 -14.25 15.00 -31.40
C SER A 378 -14.82 16.28 -32.03
N GLY A 379 -16.10 16.23 -32.38
CA GLY A 379 -16.75 17.29 -33.17
C GLY A 379 -16.13 17.42 -34.57
N LYS A 380 -15.68 18.63 -34.94
CA LYS A 380 -15.01 18.91 -36.22
C LYS A 380 -13.49 18.75 -36.18
N LYS A 381 -12.90 18.46 -35.03
CA LYS A 381 -11.44 18.36 -34.85
C LYS A 381 -10.98 16.91 -34.87
N LYS A 382 -9.96 16.63 -35.68
CA LYS A 382 -9.28 15.33 -35.73
C LYS A 382 -8.03 15.39 -34.86
N PHE A 383 -7.80 14.33 -34.10
CA PHE A 383 -6.66 14.20 -33.21
C PHE A 383 -5.94 12.89 -33.47
N THR A 384 -4.65 12.87 -33.19
CA THR A 384 -3.81 11.68 -33.27
C THR A 384 -3.33 11.34 -31.86
N GLY A 385 -3.56 10.11 -31.42
CA GLY A 385 -3.02 9.63 -30.15
C GLY A 385 -2.62 8.16 -30.23
N VAL A 386 -2.04 7.64 -29.16
CA VAL A 386 -1.61 6.24 -29.05
C VAL A 386 -2.58 5.53 -28.12
N ILE A 387 -3.16 4.41 -28.59
CA ILE A 387 -3.87 3.50 -27.69
C ILE A 387 -2.81 2.64 -27.00
N LEU A 388 -2.88 2.61 -25.67
CA LEU A 388 -2.22 1.60 -24.86
C LEU A 388 -3.33 0.61 -24.46
N GLU A 389 -3.37 -0.55 -25.09
CA GLU A 389 -4.19 -1.66 -24.57
C GLU A 389 -3.47 -2.24 -23.33
N GLU A 390 -4.27 -2.69 -22.34
CA GLU A 390 -3.75 -3.47 -21.19
C GLU A 390 -3.56 -4.93 -21.56
#